data_AF-A0A538SG34-F1
#
_entry.id   AF-A0A538SG34-F1
#
_cell.length_a   1.000
_cell.length_b   1.000
_cell.length_c   1.000
_cell.angle_alpha   90.00
_cell.angle_beta   90.00
_cell.angle_gamma   90.00
#
_symmetry.space_group_name_H-M   'P 1'
#
loop_
_entity.id
_entity.type
_entity.pdbx_description
1 polymer ?
#
loop_
_entity_poly.entity_id
_entity_poly.type
_entity_poly.pdbx_seq_one_letter_code
_entity_poly.pdbx_strand_id
1 'polypeptide(L)'
;MQAPRVSAILPAAFLAAVVLAAVSALAGTASAFDTEPHFDITADVLKSEGFSPNAVQTVQSANFFVDFYDFMDHPKVKPALNAACLQRAAPAMAAAHFQHFDMLDSKYDVARRWDAMLAATDSVAIAKTKRGDILGLMALLGASLHNVQDFYAHSNWVEGGTTGPPLGRGALAKYGDHPTWLSMDRADRESLDVYTRLNRNGVIRWHGQWNSPPDSLNKDQPGRPHYTDAYICAYFASRQWVRLFQTFVNDTATWSKMQRFPKSAFDPSRDWDYSRKISFYGGHWSGNGAPSEVMDAFRPPPGTDPDLLLGAVVGYMGGRCIDKKASALRSEVQSLLSTWGVAPYKGPVNVKLPSAAPQSLQFVQIQVHRIDLTGGHDGLLGMGGGMDYYSRAKIDGQYYWSGLIKGHSTFNFDTLAYGPWTMTKALPINRSNVVMIFELMDLDYFFDDFVDINPKKGDTSLVFTYRTTDGQLHGDVSGSAPFTIEGKGDCDCARVKMDIVRTVGSCLR
;
A
#
# COMPACT_ATOMS: atom_id res chain seq x y z
N MET A 1 -17.68 68.31 17.86
CA MET A 1 -18.23 67.07 17.27
C MET A 1 -17.17 65.98 17.41
N GLN A 2 -17.25 65.17 18.47
CA GLN A 2 -16.42 63.98 18.64
C GLN A 2 -17.24 62.77 18.16
N ALA A 3 -16.76 62.10 17.10
CA ALA A 3 -17.26 60.78 16.73
C ALA A 3 -16.58 59.73 17.64
N PRO A 4 -17.32 58.72 18.14
CA PRO A 4 -16.71 57.65 18.92
C PRO A 4 -15.94 56.72 17.98
N ARG A 5 -14.66 56.49 18.27
CA ARG A 5 -13.89 55.40 17.67
C ARG A 5 -14.35 54.09 18.30
N VAL A 6 -15.14 53.31 17.57
CA VAL A 6 -15.39 51.90 17.91
C VAL A 6 -14.12 51.13 17.54
N SER A 7 -13.29 50.81 18.54
CA SER A 7 -12.26 49.79 18.37
C SER A 7 -12.95 48.42 18.39
N ALA A 8 -13.15 47.83 17.21
CA ALA A 8 -13.46 46.41 17.11
C ALA A 8 -12.20 45.62 17.43
N ILE A 9 -11.95 45.39 18.73
CA ILE A 9 -11.02 44.36 19.17
C ILE A 9 -11.72 43.03 18.88
N LEU A 10 -11.47 42.47 17.69
CA LEU A 10 -11.74 41.06 17.46
C LEU A 10 -10.87 40.28 18.45
N PRO A 11 -11.46 39.43 19.33
CA PRO A 11 -10.67 38.68 20.28
C PRO A 11 -9.66 37.82 19.51
N ALA A 12 -8.40 37.78 19.96
CA ALA A 12 -7.33 37.00 19.33
C ALA A 12 -7.71 35.52 19.12
N ALA A 13 -8.66 35.00 19.90
CA ALA A 13 -9.27 33.68 19.75
C ALA A 13 -10.07 33.50 18.43
N PHE A 14 -10.69 34.57 17.91
CA PHE A 14 -11.47 34.54 16.66
C PHE A 14 -10.55 34.56 15.43
N LEU A 15 -9.45 35.31 15.47
CA LEU A 15 -8.43 35.25 14.41
C LEU A 15 -7.68 33.91 14.40
N ALA A 16 -7.38 33.33 15.56
CA ALA A 16 -6.75 32.00 15.65
C ALA A 16 -7.67 30.89 15.11
N ALA A 17 -8.98 30.95 15.38
CA ALA A 17 -9.96 29.99 14.86
C ALA A 17 -10.19 30.13 13.34
N VAL A 18 -10.19 31.36 12.81
CA VAL A 18 -10.32 31.60 11.37
C VAL A 18 -9.04 31.21 10.61
N VAL A 19 -7.85 31.37 11.21
CA VAL A 19 -6.58 30.89 10.61
C VAL A 19 -6.48 29.37 10.68
N LEU A 20 -6.91 28.70 11.77
CA LEU A 20 -6.95 27.24 11.83
C LEU A 20 -7.97 26.65 10.82
N ALA A 21 -9.12 27.30 10.65
CA ALA A 21 -10.13 26.87 9.68
C ALA A 21 -9.72 27.15 8.22
N ALA A 22 -8.99 28.24 7.96
CA ALA A 22 -8.48 28.57 6.63
C ALA A 22 -7.27 27.70 6.22
N VAL A 23 -6.44 27.25 7.17
CA VAL A 23 -5.38 26.25 6.90
C VAL A 23 -5.98 24.85 6.70
N SER A 24 -7.14 24.56 7.29
CA SER A 24 -7.87 23.30 7.06
C SER A 24 -8.62 23.25 5.72
N ALA A 25 -8.71 24.37 4.99
CA ALA A 25 -9.45 24.50 3.73
C ALA A 25 -8.55 24.62 2.49
N LEU A 26 -7.22 24.54 2.65
CA LEU A 26 -6.23 24.60 1.56
C LEU A 26 -5.34 23.36 1.55
N ALA A 27 -5.97 22.19 1.44
CA ALA A 27 -5.41 20.99 0.81
C ALA A 27 -6.54 19.96 0.84
N GLY A 28 -7.24 19.78 -0.28
CA GLY A 28 -7.79 18.45 -0.55
C GLY A 28 -6.57 17.56 -0.73
N THR A 29 -6.08 16.95 0.34
CA THR A 29 -5.07 15.90 0.24
C THR A 29 -5.74 14.76 -0.50
N ALA A 30 -5.46 14.62 -1.79
CA ALA A 30 -5.50 13.31 -2.40
C ALA A 30 -4.61 12.44 -1.50
N SER A 31 -5.23 11.54 -0.74
CA SER A 31 -4.46 10.66 0.14
C SER A 31 -3.68 9.74 -0.78
N ALA A 32 -2.39 9.99 -0.94
CA ALA A 32 -1.59 9.30 -1.94
C ALA A 32 -0.96 8.11 -1.25
N PHE A 33 -1.78 7.09 -1.02
CA PHE A 33 -1.37 5.78 -0.57
C PHE A 33 -1.89 4.70 -1.53
N ASP A 34 -1.23 3.56 -1.53
CA ASP A 34 -1.64 2.38 -2.28
C ASP A 34 -1.55 1.11 -1.43
N THR A 35 -2.70 0.45 -1.28
CA THR A 35 -2.85 -0.73 -0.42
C THR A 35 -2.22 -1.98 -1.02
N GLU A 36 -2.14 -2.10 -2.35
CA GLU A 36 -1.68 -3.34 -3.01
C GLU A 36 -0.23 -3.71 -2.65
N PRO A 37 0.77 -2.82 -2.78
CA PRO A 37 2.14 -3.18 -2.41
C PRO A 37 2.26 -3.59 -0.94
N HIS A 38 1.49 -2.95 -0.05
CA HIS A 38 1.48 -3.25 1.37
C HIS A 38 0.90 -4.65 1.61
N PHE A 39 -0.18 -5.01 0.91
CA PHE A 39 -0.78 -6.33 0.96
C PHE A 39 0.18 -7.39 0.45
N ASP A 40 0.82 -7.16 -0.68
CA ASP A 40 1.66 -8.15 -1.34
C ASP A 40 2.96 -8.39 -0.58
N ILE A 41 3.60 -7.32 -0.08
CA ILE A 41 4.75 -7.43 0.82
C ILE A 41 4.37 -8.17 2.09
N THR A 42 3.25 -7.79 2.72
CA THR A 42 2.78 -8.44 3.96
C THR A 42 2.51 -9.93 3.74
N ALA A 43 1.84 -10.30 2.65
CA ALA A 43 1.58 -11.69 2.33
C ALA A 43 2.85 -12.49 2.07
N ASP A 44 3.77 -11.95 1.28
CA ASP A 44 4.99 -12.65 0.90
C ASP A 44 5.89 -12.86 2.13
N VAL A 45 6.14 -11.78 2.89
CA VAL A 45 6.95 -11.83 4.11
C VAL A 45 6.38 -12.81 5.13
N LEU A 46 5.10 -12.69 5.48
CA LEU A 46 4.50 -13.54 6.51
C LEU A 46 4.44 -15.02 6.10
N LYS A 47 4.15 -15.33 4.83
CA LYS A 47 4.24 -16.71 4.33
C LYS A 47 5.65 -17.26 4.46
N SER A 48 6.67 -16.45 4.12
CA SER A 48 8.07 -16.85 4.27
C SER A 48 8.50 -17.09 5.73
N GLU A 49 7.80 -16.45 6.67
CA GLU A 49 8.00 -16.61 8.12
C GLU A 49 6.98 -17.59 8.74
N GLY A 50 6.31 -18.43 7.93
CA GLY A 50 5.51 -19.58 8.37
C GLY A 50 4.08 -19.27 8.82
N PHE A 51 3.55 -18.09 8.52
CA PHE A 51 2.17 -17.74 8.83
C PHE A 51 1.19 -18.45 7.88
N SER A 52 0.10 -18.95 8.45
CA SER A 52 -1.02 -19.56 7.72
C SER A 52 -1.81 -18.52 6.93
N PRO A 53 -2.55 -18.91 5.88
CA PRO A 53 -3.35 -17.97 5.08
C PRO A 53 -4.30 -17.09 5.91
N ASN A 54 -4.97 -17.66 6.91
CA ASN A 54 -5.88 -16.91 7.80
C ASN A 54 -5.13 -15.87 8.64
N ALA A 55 -3.94 -16.23 9.13
CA ALA A 55 -3.08 -15.31 9.87
C ALA A 55 -2.60 -14.17 8.97
N VAL A 56 -2.18 -14.46 7.74
CA VAL A 56 -1.78 -13.46 6.74
C VAL A 56 -2.91 -12.47 6.46
N GLN A 57 -4.12 -12.96 6.19
CA GLN A 57 -5.28 -12.10 5.92
C GLN A 57 -5.63 -11.22 7.12
N THR A 58 -5.51 -11.75 8.35
CA THR A 58 -5.73 -10.97 9.57
C THR A 58 -4.73 -9.81 9.67
N VAL A 59 -3.44 -10.05 9.39
CA VAL A 59 -2.42 -8.98 9.44
C VAL A 59 -2.60 -7.98 8.29
N GLN A 60 -2.93 -8.43 7.08
CA GLN A 60 -3.24 -7.56 5.95
C GLN A 60 -4.42 -6.62 6.25
N SER A 61 -5.51 -7.14 6.82
CA SER A 61 -6.64 -6.31 7.22
C SER A 61 -6.26 -5.28 8.29
N ALA A 62 -5.43 -5.66 9.26
CA ALA A 62 -4.96 -4.74 10.29
C ALA A 62 -4.02 -3.66 9.76
N ASN A 63 -3.20 -3.99 8.76
CA ASN A 63 -2.37 -3.04 8.01
C ASN A 63 -3.26 -2.01 7.30
N PHE A 64 -4.23 -2.46 6.49
CA PHE A 64 -5.19 -1.58 5.81
C PHE A 64 -6.01 -0.68 6.76
N PHE A 65 -6.32 -1.12 7.98
CA PHE A 65 -7.16 -0.31 8.88
C PHE A 65 -6.54 1.02 9.30
N VAL A 66 -5.24 1.23 9.06
CA VAL A 66 -4.63 2.56 9.18
C VAL A 66 -5.17 3.48 8.07
N ASP A 67 -5.10 3.06 6.80
CA ASP A 67 -5.63 3.79 5.63
C ASP A 67 -7.17 3.88 5.60
N PHE A 68 -7.88 2.92 6.20
CA PHE A 68 -9.34 2.83 6.13
C PHE A 68 -10.04 4.17 6.47
N TYR A 69 -9.47 4.91 7.41
CA TYR A 69 -10.04 6.17 7.88
C TYR A 69 -9.90 7.31 6.86
N ASP A 70 -8.91 7.27 5.98
CA ASP A 70 -8.72 8.28 4.93
C ASP A 70 -9.80 8.22 3.86
N PHE A 71 -10.34 7.02 3.58
CA PHE A 71 -11.49 6.87 2.68
C PHE A 71 -12.75 7.59 3.18
N MET A 72 -12.83 7.90 4.48
CA MET A 72 -13.99 8.59 5.04
C MET A 72 -14.03 10.07 4.63
N ASP A 73 -12.90 10.62 4.20
CA ASP A 73 -12.80 11.98 3.68
C ASP A 73 -12.99 12.07 2.15
N HIS A 74 -13.15 10.93 1.45
CA HIS A 74 -13.38 10.92 0.01
C HIS A 74 -14.65 11.72 -0.37
N PRO A 75 -14.63 12.56 -1.42
CA PRO A 75 -15.73 13.47 -1.77
C PRO A 75 -17.10 12.80 -1.99
N LYS A 76 -17.12 11.54 -2.43
CA LYS A 76 -18.35 10.74 -2.57
C LYS A 76 -18.79 10.07 -1.27
N VAL A 77 -17.84 9.73 -0.39
CA VAL A 77 -18.10 8.97 0.85
C VAL A 77 -18.55 9.92 1.94
N LYS A 78 -17.76 10.97 2.24
CA LYS A 78 -17.98 11.89 3.36
C LYS A 78 -19.42 12.44 3.43
N PRO A 79 -20.04 12.94 2.34
CA PRO A 79 -21.40 13.49 2.40
C PRO A 79 -22.48 12.44 2.67
N ALA A 80 -22.20 11.15 2.40
CA ALA A 80 -23.13 10.06 2.63
C ALA A 80 -23.11 9.57 4.10
N LEU A 81 -22.08 9.92 4.87
CA LEU A 81 -21.91 9.47 6.25
C LEU A 81 -22.75 10.30 7.23
N ASN A 82 -23.14 9.66 8.34
CA ASN A 82 -23.80 10.35 9.43
C ASN A 82 -22.81 11.24 10.19
N ALA A 83 -23.09 12.54 10.26
CA ALA A 83 -22.21 13.53 10.86
C ALA A 83 -21.89 13.25 12.35
N ALA A 84 -22.86 12.79 13.15
CA ALA A 84 -22.61 12.48 14.55
C ALA A 84 -21.71 11.24 14.71
N CYS A 85 -21.82 10.28 13.81
CA CYS A 85 -20.95 9.10 13.77
C CYS A 85 -19.51 9.48 13.36
N LEU A 86 -19.35 10.37 12.38
CA LEU A 86 -18.05 10.93 12.01
C LEU A 86 -17.39 11.69 13.17
N GLN A 87 -18.15 12.53 13.87
CA GLN A 87 -17.62 13.28 15.01
C GLN A 87 -17.12 12.37 16.13
N ARG A 88 -17.80 11.23 16.39
CA ARG A 88 -17.32 10.24 17.36
C ARG A 88 -16.04 9.53 16.94
N ALA A 89 -15.85 9.30 15.63
CA ALA A 89 -14.67 8.64 15.10
C ALA A 89 -13.48 9.58 14.86
N ALA A 90 -13.69 10.89 14.89
CA ALA A 90 -12.65 11.89 14.62
C ALA A 90 -11.33 11.68 15.42
N PRO A 91 -11.35 11.29 16.71
CA PRO A 91 -10.09 10.99 17.42
C PRO A 91 -9.32 9.80 16.83
N ALA A 92 -10.02 8.75 16.42
CA ALA A 92 -9.40 7.59 15.78
C ALA A 92 -8.88 7.93 14.38
N MET A 93 -9.63 8.72 13.61
CA MET A 93 -9.20 9.22 12.30
C MET A 93 -7.94 10.09 12.42
N ALA A 94 -7.89 11.00 13.40
CA ALA A 94 -6.71 11.83 13.65
C ALA A 94 -5.49 10.99 14.09
N ALA A 95 -5.71 9.95 14.90
CA ALA A 95 -4.65 9.04 15.32
C ALA A 95 -4.14 8.15 14.17
N ALA A 96 -5.03 7.71 13.27
CA ALA A 96 -4.71 7.02 12.03
C ALA A 96 -3.85 7.91 11.13
N HIS A 97 -4.28 9.15 10.89
CA HIS A 97 -3.51 10.12 10.11
C HIS A 97 -2.10 10.33 10.68
N PHE A 98 -1.95 10.36 12.00
CA PHE A 98 -0.65 10.48 12.65
C PHE A 98 0.26 9.26 12.44
N GLN A 99 -0.27 8.10 12.03
CA GLN A 99 0.55 6.90 11.76
C GLN A 99 1.30 6.98 10.43
N HIS A 100 0.83 7.76 9.47
CA HIS A 100 1.51 7.83 8.18
C HIS A 100 2.91 8.45 8.32
N PHE A 101 3.87 7.84 7.62
CA PHE A 101 5.23 8.39 7.49
C PHE A 101 5.25 9.40 6.33
N ASP A 102 4.50 10.48 6.41
CA ASP A 102 4.24 11.40 5.29
C ASP A 102 4.36 12.89 5.67
N MET A 103 4.55 13.19 6.96
CA MET A 103 4.56 14.55 7.50
C MET A 103 5.75 14.87 8.44
N LEU A 104 6.92 14.28 8.18
CA LEU A 104 8.14 14.46 8.98
C LEU A 104 9.18 15.29 8.22
N ASP A 105 9.40 16.52 8.70
CA ASP A 105 10.19 17.54 7.99
C ASP A 105 11.70 17.37 8.13
N SER A 106 12.19 16.51 9.02
CA SER A 106 13.61 16.40 9.33
C SER A 106 14.03 14.99 9.70
N LYS A 107 15.33 14.72 9.56
CA LYS A 107 15.95 13.45 9.98
C LYS A 107 15.76 13.16 11.47
N TYR A 108 15.64 14.20 12.29
CA TYR A 108 15.37 14.05 13.73
C TYR A 108 13.92 13.62 13.99
N ASP A 109 12.97 14.13 13.22
CA ASP A 109 11.56 13.71 13.33
C ASP A 109 11.37 12.27 12.87
N VAL A 110 12.02 11.91 11.76
CA VAL A 110 12.08 10.53 11.27
C VAL A 110 12.68 9.59 12.32
N ALA A 111 13.83 9.93 12.89
CA ALA A 111 14.48 9.10 13.91
C ALA A 111 13.62 8.96 15.17
N ARG A 112 13.05 10.07 15.67
CA ARG A 112 12.15 10.05 16.83
C ARG A 112 10.89 9.22 16.59
N ARG A 113 10.34 9.27 15.38
CA ARG A 113 9.18 8.46 15.00
C ARG A 113 9.51 6.97 15.03
N TRP A 114 10.62 6.56 14.42
CA TRP A 114 11.10 5.18 14.46
C TRP A 114 11.34 4.68 15.89
N ASP A 115 12.00 5.48 16.73
CA ASP A 115 12.26 5.14 18.13
C ASP A 115 10.96 5.04 18.95
N ALA A 116 10.02 5.98 18.77
CA ALA A 116 8.71 5.93 19.45
C ALA A 116 7.93 4.67 19.05
N MET A 117 7.88 4.35 17.76
CA MET A 117 7.22 3.16 17.23
C MET A 117 7.86 1.87 17.76
N LEU A 118 9.20 1.77 17.78
CA LEU A 118 9.92 0.62 18.32
C LEU A 118 9.59 0.39 19.80
N ALA A 119 9.74 1.43 20.64
CA ALA A 119 9.48 1.33 22.07
C ALA A 119 8.00 1.00 22.38
N ALA A 120 7.08 1.61 21.65
CA ALA A 120 5.65 1.38 21.83
C ALA A 120 5.26 -0.05 21.41
N THR A 121 5.76 -0.51 20.27
CA THR A 121 5.46 -1.86 19.75
C THR A 121 5.97 -2.94 20.70
N ASP A 122 7.22 -2.81 21.17
CA ASP A 122 7.80 -3.75 22.14
C ASP A 122 6.97 -3.84 23.43
N SER A 123 6.69 -2.68 24.04
CA SER A 123 5.90 -2.58 25.27
C SER A 123 4.49 -3.20 25.12
N VAL A 124 3.80 -2.91 24.01
CA VAL A 124 2.43 -3.42 23.77
C VAL A 124 2.45 -4.91 23.43
N ALA A 125 3.43 -5.38 22.65
CA ALA A 125 3.60 -6.81 22.35
C ALA A 125 3.82 -7.62 23.64
N ILE A 126 4.67 -7.13 24.56
CA ILE A 126 4.87 -7.76 25.88
C ILE A 126 3.55 -7.79 26.67
N ALA A 127 2.81 -6.68 26.70
CA ALA A 127 1.55 -6.59 27.45
C ALA A 127 0.47 -7.52 26.89
N LYS A 128 0.33 -7.60 25.56
CA LYS A 128 -0.61 -8.49 24.87
C LYS A 128 -0.23 -9.95 25.02
N THR A 129 1.06 -10.28 24.95
CA THR A 129 1.59 -11.64 25.21
C THR A 129 1.22 -12.12 26.60
N LYS A 130 1.45 -11.29 27.64
CA LYS A 130 1.08 -11.62 29.03
C LYS A 130 -0.41 -11.87 29.23
N ARG A 131 -1.26 -11.25 28.40
CA ARG A 131 -2.73 -11.42 28.42
C ARG A 131 -3.21 -12.60 27.57
N GLY A 132 -2.33 -13.23 26.80
CA GLY A 132 -2.70 -14.25 25.81
C GLY A 132 -3.54 -13.69 24.66
N ASP A 133 -3.44 -12.38 24.39
CA ASP A 133 -4.26 -11.70 23.38
C ASP A 133 -3.64 -11.82 21.98
N ILE A 134 -3.90 -12.96 21.35
CA ILE A 134 -3.35 -13.26 20.02
C ILE A 134 -3.91 -12.32 18.94
N LEU A 135 -5.21 -11.99 18.98
CA LEU A 135 -5.80 -11.07 18.00
C LEU A 135 -5.17 -9.67 18.11
N GLY A 136 -4.96 -9.18 19.34
CA GLY A 136 -4.26 -7.92 19.58
C GLY A 136 -2.81 -7.91 19.13
N LEU A 137 -2.09 -9.04 19.24
CA LEU A 137 -0.75 -9.17 18.66
C LEU A 137 -0.78 -9.14 17.12
N MET A 138 -1.75 -9.79 16.49
CA MET A 138 -1.93 -9.77 15.04
C MET A 138 -2.31 -8.37 14.53
N ALA A 139 -3.17 -7.66 15.26
CA ALA A 139 -3.54 -6.28 14.98
C ALA A 139 -2.34 -5.33 15.09
N LEU A 140 -1.56 -5.45 16.16
CA LEU A 140 -0.34 -4.66 16.37
C LEU A 140 0.71 -4.93 15.28
N LEU A 141 0.90 -6.20 14.88
CA LEU A 141 1.82 -6.55 13.81
C LEU A 141 1.40 -5.90 12.48
N GLY A 142 0.12 -5.94 12.13
CA GLY A 142 -0.38 -5.34 10.90
C GLY A 142 -0.28 -3.83 10.88
N ALA A 143 -0.78 -3.18 11.93
CA ALA A 143 -0.72 -1.72 12.05
C ALA A 143 0.74 -1.20 12.08
N SER A 144 1.66 -1.91 12.73
CA SER A 144 3.08 -1.50 12.73
C SER A 144 3.81 -1.79 11.41
N LEU A 145 3.44 -2.86 10.69
CA LEU A 145 3.94 -3.11 9.35
C LEU A 145 3.53 -2.02 8.36
N HIS A 146 2.33 -1.46 8.52
CA HIS A 146 1.87 -0.30 7.75
C HIS A 146 2.88 0.85 7.83
N ASN A 147 3.24 1.30 9.04
CA ASN A 147 4.21 2.37 9.23
C ASN A 147 5.59 2.04 8.60
N VAL A 148 6.02 0.79 8.73
CA VAL A 148 7.32 0.34 8.18
C VAL A 148 7.32 0.47 6.66
N GLN A 149 6.22 0.11 6.00
CA GLN A 149 6.05 0.17 4.56
C GLN A 149 5.91 1.63 4.08
N ASP A 150 5.05 2.41 4.73
CA ASP A 150 4.86 3.85 4.49
C ASP A 150 6.19 4.61 4.48
N PHE A 151 7.10 4.31 5.40
CA PHE A 151 8.39 5.00 5.45
C PHE A 151 9.16 4.90 4.13
N TYR A 152 9.18 3.75 3.46
CA TYR A 152 9.88 3.61 2.19
C TYR A 152 9.06 4.13 1.02
N ALA A 153 7.74 4.06 1.11
CA ALA A 153 6.82 4.61 0.12
C ALA A 153 6.80 6.15 0.11
N HIS A 154 7.03 6.82 1.24
CA HIS A 154 6.77 8.25 1.41
C HIS A 154 7.96 9.06 1.94
N SER A 155 9.17 8.49 1.91
CA SER A 155 10.40 9.21 2.22
C SER A 155 11.30 9.36 0.99
N ASN A 156 12.31 10.20 1.13
CA ASN A 156 13.39 10.30 0.16
C ASN A 156 14.43 9.16 0.28
N TRP A 157 14.20 8.13 1.10
CA TRP A 157 15.18 7.09 1.43
C TRP A 157 15.80 6.44 0.19
N VAL A 158 14.98 6.07 -0.79
CA VAL A 158 15.41 5.30 -1.97
C VAL A 158 15.81 6.16 -3.18
N GLU A 159 15.75 7.48 -3.08
CA GLU A 159 15.91 8.35 -4.25
C GLU A 159 17.38 8.49 -4.70
N GLY A 160 18.33 8.36 -3.77
CA GLY A 160 19.74 8.52 -4.08
C GLY A 160 20.11 9.91 -4.61
N GLY A 161 21.36 10.05 -5.04
CA GLY A 161 21.81 11.22 -5.79
C GLY A 161 21.71 12.54 -5.01
N THR A 162 21.01 13.51 -5.60
CA THR A 162 20.84 14.87 -5.05
C THR A 162 19.57 15.06 -4.22
N THR A 163 18.63 14.11 -4.28
CA THR A 163 17.30 14.21 -3.65
C THR A 163 17.14 13.24 -2.47
N GLY A 164 17.93 12.16 -2.44
CA GLY A 164 17.96 11.18 -1.35
C GLY A 164 19.38 10.80 -0.89
N PRO A 165 19.48 9.98 0.18
CA PRO A 165 20.76 9.51 0.68
C PRO A 165 21.49 8.61 -0.35
N PRO A 166 22.83 8.63 -0.43
CA PRO A 166 23.61 7.85 -1.41
C PRO A 166 23.74 6.37 -0.99
N LEU A 167 22.62 5.70 -0.75
CA LEU A 167 22.55 4.29 -0.33
C LEU A 167 23.23 3.38 -1.35
N GLY A 168 23.85 2.30 -0.86
CA GLY A 168 24.60 1.36 -1.71
C GLY A 168 25.90 1.90 -2.31
N ARG A 169 26.33 3.12 -1.96
CA ARG A 169 27.52 3.76 -2.52
C ARG A 169 28.49 4.20 -1.42
N GLY A 170 29.78 4.30 -1.79
CA GLY A 170 30.83 4.78 -0.89
C GLY A 170 30.86 4.03 0.44
N ALA A 171 30.92 4.76 1.55
CA ALA A 171 30.93 4.19 2.90
C ALA A 171 29.63 3.44 3.27
N LEU A 172 28.51 3.72 2.58
CA LEU A 172 27.21 3.07 2.83
C LEU A 172 27.04 1.77 2.04
N ALA A 173 27.93 1.46 1.09
CA ALA A 173 27.88 0.21 0.31
C ALA A 173 27.99 -1.05 1.18
N LYS A 174 28.56 -0.94 2.40
CA LYS A 174 28.62 -2.04 3.38
C LYS A 174 27.24 -2.59 3.77
N TYR A 175 26.17 -1.84 3.55
CA TYR A 175 24.80 -2.25 3.88
C TYR A 175 24.02 -2.86 2.70
N GLY A 176 24.67 -3.07 1.56
CA GLY A 176 23.99 -3.49 0.32
C GLY A 176 23.40 -2.33 -0.46
N ASP A 177 22.76 -2.65 -1.58
CA ASP A 177 22.14 -1.68 -2.50
C ASP A 177 20.71 -1.26 -2.10
N HIS A 178 20.05 -2.03 -1.24
CA HIS A 178 18.73 -1.73 -0.67
C HIS A 178 18.76 -1.80 0.86
N PRO A 179 19.60 -0.98 1.52
CA PRO A 179 19.66 -0.95 2.97
C PRO A 179 18.36 -0.40 3.54
N THR A 180 18.07 -0.80 4.77
CA THR A 180 16.86 -0.43 5.51
C THR A 180 17.24 0.40 6.72
N TRP A 181 16.28 1.16 7.27
CA TRP A 181 16.49 1.92 8.49
C TRP A 181 17.08 1.05 9.62
N LEU A 182 16.60 -0.19 9.76
CA LEU A 182 17.04 -1.11 10.81
C LEU A 182 18.30 -1.90 10.45
N SER A 183 18.71 -2.00 9.17
CA SER A 183 19.96 -2.67 8.81
C SER A 183 21.21 -1.81 9.04
N MET A 184 21.04 -0.49 9.04
CA MET A 184 22.15 0.47 9.19
C MET A 184 22.54 0.72 10.65
N ASP A 185 23.83 1.02 10.88
CA ASP A 185 24.29 1.56 12.15
C ASP A 185 23.58 2.89 12.44
N ARG A 186 23.25 3.12 13.71
CA ARG A 186 22.52 4.33 14.14
C ARG A 186 23.24 5.61 13.72
N ALA A 187 24.54 5.67 13.95
CA ALA A 187 25.37 6.83 13.61
C ALA A 187 25.30 7.15 12.11
N ASP A 188 25.32 6.12 11.26
CA ASP A 188 25.27 6.28 9.81
C ASP A 188 23.89 6.78 9.37
N ARG A 189 22.80 6.12 9.78
CA ARG A 189 21.44 6.51 9.32
C ARG A 189 21.00 7.88 9.85
N GLU A 190 21.41 8.27 11.06
CA GLU A 190 21.08 9.58 11.63
C GLU A 190 21.97 10.72 11.08
N SER A 191 23.04 10.38 10.35
CA SER A 191 23.81 11.37 9.61
C SER A 191 23.10 11.83 8.33
N LEU A 192 22.24 10.98 7.76
CA LEU A 192 21.56 11.19 6.47
C LEU A 192 20.45 12.25 6.56
N ASP A 193 20.30 13.09 5.53
CA ASP A 193 19.14 14.00 5.40
C ASP A 193 17.93 13.24 4.87
N VAL A 194 17.26 12.54 5.79
CA VAL A 194 16.03 11.78 5.51
C VAL A 194 14.82 12.58 5.97
N TYR A 195 13.78 12.62 5.14
CA TYR A 195 12.51 13.28 5.44
C TYR A 195 11.37 12.60 4.70
N THR A 196 10.15 12.78 5.20
CA THR A 196 8.92 12.35 4.53
C THR A 196 8.08 13.53 4.05
N ARG A 197 8.56 14.74 4.33
CA ARG A 197 8.05 16.00 3.81
C ARG A 197 9.18 16.99 3.68
N LEU A 198 9.24 17.71 2.56
CA LEU A 198 10.22 18.78 2.38
C LEU A 198 9.51 20.12 2.31
N ASN A 199 9.88 21.02 3.21
CA ASN A 199 9.50 22.43 3.13
C ASN A 199 10.68 23.29 3.59
N ARG A 200 11.71 23.39 2.74
CA ARG A 200 12.97 24.09 3.06
C ARG A 200 13.49 24.80 1.81
N ASN A 201 14.07 26.00 1.97
CA ASN A 201 14.76 26.74 0.90
C ASN A 201 13.93 26.97 -0.39
N GLY A 202 12.63 27.16 -0.28
CA GLY A 202 11.73 27.35 -1.44
C GLY A 202 11.43 26.06 -2.22
N VAL A 203 11.97 24.92 -1.79
CA VAL A 203 11.68 23.59 -2.31
C VAL A 203 10.63 22.95 -1.43
N ILE A 204 9.52 22.57 -2.05
CA ILE A 204 8.38 21.97 -1.37
C ILE A 204 8.10 20.61 -2.02
N ARG A 205 8.09 19.54 -1.22
CA ARG A 205 7.74 18.18 -1.65
C ARG A 205 6.76 17.61 -0.64
N TRP A 206 5.52 17.37 -1.09
CA TRP A 206 4.48 16.76 -0.27
C TRP A 206 4.26 15.29 -0.64
N HIS A 207 3.58 14.58 0.24
CA HIS A 207 3.12 13.21 0.06
C HIS A 207 2.18 13.04 -1.15
N GLY A 208 1.26 13.99 -1.39
CA GLY A 208 0.16 13.84 -2.37
C GLY A 208 0.36 14.44 -3.78
N GLN A 209 1.51 15.00 -4.11
CA GLN A 209 1.68 15.70 -5.40
C GLN A 209 2.09 14.74 -6.52
N TRP A 210 1.12 14.11 -7.17
CA TRP A 210 1.33 13.09 -8.23
C TRP A 210 2.47 13.40 -9.24
N ASN A 211 2.72 14.65 -9.60
CA ASN A 211 3.77 15.02 -10.55
C ASN A 211 4.27 16.46 -10.41
N SER A 212 3.97 17.13 -9.28
CA SER A 212 4.37 18.53 -9.12
C SER A 212 5.89 18.59 -8.94
N PRO A 213 6.63 19.27 -9.82
CA PRO A 213 8.04 19.53 -9.57
C PRO A 213 8.17 20.41 -8.32
N PRO A 214 9.13 20.13 -7.43
CA PRO A 214 10.08 19.02 -7.47
C PRO A 214 9.45 17.69 -6.98
N ASP A 215 9.80 16.58 -7.66
CA ASP A 215 9.30 15.20 -7.49
C ASP A 215 8.64 14.90 -6.13
N SER A 216 7.42 14.38 -6.10
CA SER A 216 6.78 14.00 -4.84
C SER A 216 7.44 12.82 -4.15
N LEU A 217 7.04 12.61 -2.90
CA LEU A 217 7.64 11.58 -2.06
C LEU A 217 6.92 10.23 -2.13
N ASN A 218 5.74 10.14 -2.74
CA ASN A 218 4.97 8.90 -2.93
C ASN A 218 5.61 7.95 -3.98
N LYS A 219 5.79 6.69 -3.60
CA LYS A 219 6.48 5.61 -4.35
C LYS A 219 5.82 4.25 -4.17
N ASP A 220 4.58 4.20 -3.70
CA ASP A 220 3.76 3.00 -3.57
C ASP A 220 2.85 2.77 -4.79
N GLN A 221 3.08 3.50 -5.88
CA GLN A 221 2.44 3.26 -7.16
C GLN A 221 3.47 2.90 -8.25
N PRO A 222 3.27 1.84 -9.07
CA PRO A 222 4.28 1.37 -10.03
C PRO A 222 4.78 2.36 -11.09
N GLY A 223 4.00 3.38 -11.42
CA GLY A 223 4.38 4.46 -12.34
C GLY A 223 5.23 5.55 -11.67
N ARG A 224 5.50 5.45 -10.36
CA ARG A 224 6.31 6.42 -9.63
C ARG A 224 7.79 6.19 -9.84
N PRO A 225 8.58 7.29 -9.95
CA PRO A 225 10.02 7.19 -9.79
C PRO A 225 10.38 6.44 -8.50
N HIS A 226 11.35 5.54 -8.60
CA HIS A 226 11.86 4.73 -7.47
C HIS A 226 10.84 3.76 -6.83
N TYR A 227 9.69 3.48 -7.45
CA TYR A 227 8.75 2.48 -6.95
C TYR A 227 9.42 1.14 -6.64
N THR A 228 10.17 0.59 -7.60
CA THR A 228 10.82 -0.72 -7.44
C THR A 228 11.81 -0.72 -6.27
N ASP A 229 12.61 0.34 -6.13
CA ASP A 229 13.56 0.45 -5.02
C ASP A 229 12.85 0.57 -3.66
N ALA A 230 11.76 1.36 -3.60
CA ALA A 230 10.89 1.49 -2.43
C ALA A 230 10.27 0.15 -2.04
N TYR A 231 9.71 -0.58 -3.00
CA TYR A 231 9.12 -1.90 -2.79
C TYR A 231 10.14 -2.88 -2.21
N ILE A 232 11.34 -2.95 -2.78
CA ILE A 232 12.41 -3.85 -2.32
C ILE A 232 12.86 -3.50 -0.90
N CYS A 233 13.06 -2.22 -0.60
CA CYS A 233 13.42 -1.79 0.75
C CYS A 233 12.31 -2.06 1.76
N ALA A 234 11.05 -1.78 1.40
CA ALA A 234 9.87 -2.08 2.22
C ALA A 234 9.74 -3.59 2.49
N TYR A 235 10.04 -4.44 1.51
CA TYR A 235 10.06 -5.90 1.68
C TYR A 235 11.11 -6.33 2.72
N PHE A 236 12.37 -5.90 2.56
CA PHE A 236 13.43 -6.25 3.50
C PHE A 236 13.12 -5.74 4.91
N ALA A 237 12.64 -4.50 5.03
CA ALA A 237 12.30 -3.89 6.30
C ALA A 237 11.12 -4.60 6.98
N SER A 238 10.07 -4.95 6.23
CA SER A 238 8.92 -5.70 6.74
C SER A 238 9.36 -7.04 7.32
N ARG A 239 10.25 -7.76 6.63
CA ARG A 239 10.77 -9.03 7.13
C ARG A 239 11.62 -8.88 8.39
N GLN A 240 12.50 -7.89 8.42
CA GLN A 240 13.27 -7.55 9.62
C GLN A 240 12.35 -7.19 10.79
N TRP A 241 11.27 -6.44 10.52
CA TRP A 241 10.27 -6.07 11.50
C TRP A 241 9.54 -7.28 12.06
N VAL A 242 9.05 -8.20 11.22
CA VAL A 242 8.37 -9.45 11.67
C VAL A 242 9.28 -10.26 12.60
N ARG A 243 10.56 -10.38 12.27
CA ARG A 243 11.53 -11.11 13.12
C ARG A 243 11.85 -10.38 14.41
N LEU A 244 11.98 -9.06 14.36
CA LEU A 244 12.14 -8.25 15.55
C LEU A 244 10.90 -8.34 16.45
N PHE A 245 9.70 -8.31 15.87
CA PHE A 245 8.44 -8.48 16.57
C PHE A 245 8.36 -9.84 17.29
N GLN A 246 8.84 -10.91 16.67
CA GLN A 246 8.97 -12.21 17.34
C GLN A 246 9.79 -12.12 18.64
N THR A 247 10.84 -11.29 18.66
CA THR A 247 11.64 -11.06 19.88
C THR A 247 10.95 -10.19 20.93
N PHE A 248 10.02 -9.31 20.53
CA PHE A 248 9.18 -8.57 21.47
C PHE A 248 8.13 -9.47 22.12
N VAL A 249 7.55 -10.39 21.34
CA VAL A 249 6.66 -11.44 21.86
C VAL A 249 7.42 -12.34 22.84
N ASN A 250 8.64 -12.77 22.48
CA ASN A 250 9.53 -13.58 23.32
C ASN A 250 8.88 -14.82 23.97
N ASP A 251 7.89 -15.41 23.29
CA ASP A 251 7.16 -16.59 23.72
C ASP A 251 6.89 -17.45 22.49
N THR A 252 7.60 -18.58 22.39
CA THR A 252 7.52 -19.49 21.25
C THR A 252 6.12 -20.10 21.07
N ALA A 253 5.39 -20.35 22.16
CA ALA A 253 4.05 -20.91 22.08
C ALA A 253 3.05 -19.87 21.57
N THR A 254 3.16 -18.63 22.07
CA THR A 254 2.38 -17.48 21.59
C THR A 254 2.68 -17.17 20.12
N TRP A 255 3.95 -17.13 19.73
CA TRP A 255 4.34 -16.95 18.33
C TRP A 255 3.80 -18.06 17.41
N SER A 256 3.88 -19.31 17.85
CA SER A 256 3.32 -20.44 17.09
C SER A 256 1.80 -20.33 16.90
N LYS A 257 1.09 -19.78 17.90
CA LYS A 257 -0.36 -19.48 17.78
C LYS A 257 -0.64 -18.35 16.80
N MET A 258 0.22 -17.32 16.73
CA MET A 258 0.12 -16.27 15.72
C MET A 258 0.32 -16.83 14.30
N GLN A 259 1.38 -17.63 14.10
CA GLN A 259 1.65 -18.26 12.80
C GLN A 259 0.48 -19.15 12.36
N ARG A 260 -0.07 -19.96 13.26
CA ARG A 260 -1.16 -20.90 12.98
C ARG A 260 -2.54 -20.36 13.34
N PHE A 261 -2.70 -19.04 13.34
CA PHE A 261 -3.92 -18.38 13.81
C PHE A 261 -5.15 -18.87 13.05
N PRO A 262 -6.03 -19.67 13.67
CA PRO A 262 -7.03 -20.43 12.92
C PRO A 262 -8.27 -19.58 12.65
N LYS A 263 -8.98 -19.91 11.57
CA LYS A 263 -10.28 -19.31 11.22
C LYS A 263 -11.31 -19.40 12.35
N SER A 264 -11.24 -20.45 13.17
CA SER A 264 -12.11 -20.63 14.34
C SER A 264 -11.84 -19.65 15.48
N ALA A 265 -10.65 -19.04 15.55
CA ALA A 265 -10.34 -18.00 16.52
C ALA A 265 -10.83 -16.63 16.02
N PHE A 266 -10.62 -16.34 14.74
CA PHE A 266 -11.17 -15.18 14.05
C PHE A 266 -11.17 -15.42 12.54
N ASP A 267 -12.27 -15.10 11.90
CA ASP A 267 -12.43 -15.16 10.44
C ASP A 267 -12.26 -13.76 9.84
N PRO A 268 -11.10 -13.45 9.23
CA PRO A 268 -10.85 -12.15 8.61
C PRO A 268 -11.53 -11.99 7.25
N SER A 269 -12.25 -12.99 6.72
CA SER A 269 -12.72 -13.00 5.32
C SER A 269 -13.49 -11.73 4.94
N ARG A 270 -14.35 -11.23 5.84
CA ARG A 270 -15.09 -9.98 5.62
C ARG A 270 -14.17 -8.78 5.62
N ASP A 271 -13.29 -8.66 6.61
CA ASP A 271 -12.38 -7.52 6.72
C ASP A 271 -11.44 -7.48 5.51
N TRP A 272 -10.89 -8.63 5.13
CA TRP A 272 -9.98 -8.78 4.00
C TRP A 272 -10.65 -8.47 2.65
N ASP A 273 -11.85 -8.99 2.39
CA ASP A 273 -12.58 -8.69 1.15
C ASP A 273 -12.93 -7.20 1.03
N TYR A 274 -13.37 -6.57 2.14
CA TYR A 274 -13.70 -5.15 2.12
C TYR A 274 -12.46 -4.25 2.09
N SER A 275 -11.33 -4.63 2.69
CA SER A 275 -10.05 -3.93 2.48
C SER A 275 -9.71 -3.86 0.99
N ARG A 276 -9.77 -5.01 0.30
CA ARG A 276 -9.54 -5.08 -1.14
C ARG A 276 -10.55 -4.22 -1.89
N LYS A 277 -11.86 -4.41 -1.68
CA LYS A 277 -12.90 -3.68 -2.43
C LYS A 277 -12.83 -2.17 -2.24
N ILE A 278 -12.62 -1.70 -1.01
CA ILE A 278 -12.55 -0.26 -0.71
C ILE A 278 -11.35 0.35 -1.42
N SER A 279 -10.16 -0.26 -1.32
CA SER A 279 -8.96 0.22 -2.02
C SER A 279 -9.09 0.11 -3.53
N PHE A 280 -9.61 -1.01 -4.03
CA PHE A 280 -9.78 -1.28 -5.45
C PHE A 280 -10.75 -0.31 -6.12
N TYR A 281 -11.93 -0.08 -5.54
CA TYR A 281 -12.89 0.90 -6.08
C TYR A 281 -12.50 2.35 -5.79
N GLY A 282 -11.72 2.60 -4.73
CA GLY A 282 -11.14 3.92 -4.49
C GLY A 282 -9.96 4.25 -5.41
N GLY A 283 -9.42 3.24 -6.11
CA GLY A 283 -8.24 3.36 -6.97
C GLY A 283 -6.92 3.49 -6.20
N HIS A 284 -6.92 3.09 -4.93
CA HIS A 284 -5.77 2.92 -4.04
C HIS A 284 -5.30 1.45 -4.02
N TRP A 285 -5.50 0.73 -5.12
CA TRP A 285 -4.98 -0.61 -5.36
C TRP A 285 -4.14 -0.56 -6.63
N SER A 286 -2.81 -0.53 -6.49
CA SER A 286 -1.85 -0.29 -7.59
C SER A 286 -2.00 1.06 -8.31
N GLY A 287 -2.63 2.04 -7.67
CA GLY A 287 -2.47 3.49 -7.87
C GLY A 287 -2.86 4.09 -9.21
N ASN A 288 -3.84 3.53 -9.89
CA ASN A 288 -4.46 4.19 -11.06
C ASN A 288 -5.65 5.08 -10.67
N GLY A 289 -5.91 5.27 -9.37
CA GLY A 289 -6.99 6.06 -8.79
C GLY A 289 -6.74 7.56 -8.62
N ALA A 290 -5.61 8.11 -9.08
CA ALA A 290 -5.42 9.56 -9.02
C ALA A 290 -4.49 10.16 -10.10
N PRO A 291 -5.00 10.52 -11.29
CA PRO A 291 -4.48 11.63 -12.06
C PRO A 291 -5.60 12.66 -12.34
N SER A 292 -5.87 13.55 -11.38
CA SER A 292 -6.19 14.95 -11.67
C SER A 292 -6.09 15.78 -10.39
N GLU A 293 -5.44 16.95 -10.49
CA GLU A 293 -5.28 17.96 -9.43
C GLU A 293 -6.62 18.53 -8.91
N VAL A 294 -7.74 17.97 -9.38
CA VAL A 294 -9.08 18.16 -8.86
C VAL A 294 -9.75 16.79 -8.98
N MET A 295 -9.96 16.09 -7.86
CA MET A 295 -10.90 14.96 -7.82
C MET A 295 -12.29 15.54 -8.07
N ASP A 296 -12.69 15.62 -9.34
CA ASP A 296 -14.07 15.90 -9.70
C ASP A 296 -14.86 14.61 -9.44
N ALA A 297 -15.71 14.61 -8.40
CA ALA A 297 -16.59 13.48 -8.08
C ALA A 297 -17.53 13.11 -9.25
N PHE A 298 -17.68 13.98 -10.25
CA PHE A 298 -18.47 13.76 -11.46
C PHE A 298 -17.63 13.28 -12.66
N ARG A 299 -16.30 13.24 -12.56
CA ARG A 299 -15.36 12.73 -13.57
C ARG A 299 -14.20 11.99 -12.90
N PRO A 300 -14.46 10.83 -12.28
CA PRO A 300 -13.41 10.07 -11.61
C PRO A 300 -12.36 9.58 -12.62
N PRO A 301 -11.12 9.36 -12.17
CA PRO A 301 -10.11 8.76 -13.02
C PRO A 301 -10.44 7.30 -13.32
N PRO A 302 -9.87 6.71 -14.39
CA PRO A 302 -10.16 5.34 -14.82
C PRO A 302 -9.98 4.30 -13.71
N GLY A 303 -9.06 4.50 -12.76
CA GLY A 303 -8.84 3.56 -11.67
C GLY A 303 -9.79 3.68 -10.48
N THR A 304 -10.79 4.56 -10.52
CA THR A 304 -11.71 4.79 -9.41
C THR A 304 -13.16 4.63 -9.84
N ASP A 305 -13.94 3.91 -9.03
CA ASP A 305 -15.40 3.86 -9.11
C ASP A 305 -16.02 4.41 -7.81
N PRO A 306 -16.43 5.70 -7.79
CA PRO A 306 -17.00 6.31 -6.58
C PRO A 306 -18.28 5.66 -6.07
N ASP A 307 -19.11 5.08 -6.94
CA ASP A 307 -20.38 4.48 -6.55
C ASP A 307 -20.16 3.10 -5.93
N LEU A 308 -19.30 2.27 -6.55
CA LEU A 308 -18.89 0.99 -5.97
C LEU A 308 -18.08 1.19 -4.67
N LEU A 309 -17.23 2.24 -4.60
CA LEU A 309 -16.54 2.63 -3.37
C LEU A 309 -17.54 2.95 -2.25
N LEU A 310 -18.52 3.82 -2.51
CA LEU A 310 -19.55 4.17 -1.52
C LEU A 310 -20.32 2.92 -1.07
N GLY A 311 -20.69 2.04 -2.02
CA GLY A 311 -21.33 0.76 -1.74
C GLY A 311 -20.48 -0.15 -0.85
N ALA A 312 -19.18 -0.27 -1.15
CA ALA A 312 -18.23 -1.06 -0.37
C ALA A 312 -18.08 -0.51 1.06
N VAL A 313 -17.88 0.80 1.22
CA VAL A 313 -17.73 1.45 2.53
C VAL A 313 -19.00 1.29 3.39
N VAL A 314 -20.17 1.66 2.84
CA VAL A 314 -21.44 1.57 3.58
C VAL A 314 -21.84 0.12 3.84
N GLY A 315 -21.56 -0.79 2.90
CA GLY A 315 -21.75 -2.23 3.06
C GLY A 315 -20.89 -2.80 4.18
N TYR A 316 -19.61 -2.44 4.21
CA TYR A 316 -18.70 -2.81 5.28
C TYR A 316 -19.21 -2.31 6.63
N MET A 317 -19.58 -1.04 6.77
CA MET A 317 -20.08 -0.48 8.03
C MET A 317 -21.50 -0.97 8.39
N GLY A 318 -22.22 -1.59 7.46
CA GLY A 318 -23.63 -1.98 7.62
C GLY A 318 -24.57 -0.78 7.74
N GLY A 319 -24.22 0.34 7.10
CA GLY A 319 -24.95 1.60 7.15
C GLY A 319 -24.03 2.81 7.07
N ARG A 320 -24.58 3.99 7.33
CA ARG A 320 -23.88 5.29 7.19
C ARG A 320 -23.10 5.71 8.44
N CYS A 321 -22.91 4.83 9.41
CA CYS A 321 -22.23 5.12 10.66
C CYS A 321 -20.97 4.29 10.79
N ILE A 322 -19.83 4.96 10.89
CA ILE A 322 -18.49 4.35 10.93
C ILE A 322 -18.25 3.44 12.14
N ASP A 323 -18.96 3.65 13.23
CA ASP A 323 -18.89 2.82 14.44
C ASP A 323 -19.77 1.56 14.37
N LYS A 324 -20.61 1.40 13.33
CA LYS A 324 -21.44 0.20 13.17
C LYS A 324 -20.66 -0.98 12.58
N LYS A 325 -21.06 -2.19 13.00
CA LYS A 325 -20.52 -3.48 12.57
C LYS A 325 -18.98 -3.57 12.52
N ALA A 326 -18.29 -2.89 13.43
CA ALA A 326 -16.86 -3.08 13.61
C ALA A 326 -16.57 -4.55 13.91
N SER A 327 -15.63 -5.14 13.17
CA SER A 327 -15.08 -6.45 13.54
C SER A 327 -14.25 -6.30 14.81
N ALA A 328 -14.00 -7.43 15.50
CA ALA A 328 -13.09 -7.45 16.64
C ALA A 328 -11.70 -6.90 16.26
N LEU A 329 -11.21 -7.22 15.05
CA LEU A 329 -9.94 -6.72 14.54
C LEU A 329 -9.95 -5.21 14.33
N ARG A 330 -10.99 -4.64 13.70
CA ARG A 330 -11.09 -3.19 13.49
C ARG A 330 -11.17 -2.44 14.82
N SER A 331 -11.96 -2.94 15.77
CA SER A 331 -12.04 -2.36 17.12
C SER A 331 -10.69 -2.38 17.84
N GLU A 332 -9.94 -3.47 17.67
CA GLU A 332 -8.61 -3.62 18.25
C GLU A 332 -7.61 -2.62 17.62
N VAL A 333 -7.56 -2.50 16.30
CA VAL A 333 -6.72 -1.50 15.62
C VAL A 333 -7.10 -0.07 16.04
N GLN A 334 -8.40 0.25 16.13
CA GLN A 334 -8.86 1.55 16.60
C GLN A 334 -8.37 1.87 18.03
N SER A 335 -8.37 0.87 18.91
CA SER A 335 -7.82 1.00 20.26
C SER A 335 -6.29 1.20 20.25
N LEU A 336 -5.57 0.49 19.38
CA LEU A 336 -4.12 0.62 19.22
C LEU A 336 -3.75 2.01 18.70
N LEU A 337 -4.44 2.53 17.68
CA LEU A 337 -4.22 3.88 17.17
C LEU A 337 -4.33 4.94 18.28
N SER A 338 -5.33 4.80 19.14
CA SER A 338 -5.57 5.73 20.26
C SER A 338 -4.58 5.58 21.43
N THR A 339 -3.71 4.57 21.43
CA THR A 339 -2.78 4.26 22.53
C THR A 339 -1.35 4.11 22.05
N TRP A 340 -1.06 3.02 21.35
CA TRP A 340 0.22 2.74 20.70
C TRP A 340 0.56 3.80 19.63
N GLY A 341 -0.41 4.17 18.79
CA GLY A 341 -0.17 5.07 17.66
C GLY A 341 0.22 6.49 18.08
N VAL A 342 -0.27 6.96 19.21
CA VAL A 342 0.05 8.27 19.77
C VAL A 342 1.12 8.23 20.86
N ALA A 343 1.85 7.11 20.98
CA ALA A 343 2.86 6.95 22.01
C ALA A 343 3.99 8.00 21.85
N PRO A 344 4.36 8.70 22.94
CA PRO A 344 5.38 9.73 22.86
C PRO A 344 6.78 9.12 22.68
N TYR A 345 7.67 9.86 22.03
CA TYR A 345 9.10 9.54 22.00
C TYR A 345 9.69 9.58 23.42
N LYS A 346 10.36 8.49 23.82
CA LYS A 346 10.96 8.33 25.16
C LYS A 346 12.49 8.29 25.14
N GLY A 347 13.09 8.56 23.99
CA GLY A 347 14.54 8.49 23.80
C GLY A 347 14.97 7.43 22.77
N PRO A 348 16.27 7.42 22.44
CA PRO A 348 16.88 6.46 21.52
C PRO A 348 16.56 5.00 21.83
N VAL A 349 16.07 4.23 20.85
CA VAL A 349 15.92 2.77 20.95
C VAL A 349 17.01 2.08 20.14
N ASN A 350 17.79 1.24 20.80
CA ASN A 350 18.78 0.38 20.16
C ASN A 350 18.20 -1.01 20.00
N VAL A 351 18.09 -1.49 18.76
CA VAL A 351 17.63 -2.85 18.46
C VAL A 351 18.71 -3.67 17.77
N LYS A 352 18.82 -4.93 18.20
CA LYS A 352 19.64 -5.94 17.55
C LYS A 352 18.74 -6.77 16.66
N LEU A 353 18.91 -6.68 15.34
CA LEU A 353 18.15 -7.53 14.43
C LEU A 353 18.53 -9.00 14.62
N PRO A 354 17.56 -9.93 14.71
CA PRO A 354 17.86 -11.34 14.93
C PRO A 354 18.58 -12.00 13.75
N SER A 355 18.22 -11.61 12.51
CA SER A 355 18.88 -12.08 11.28
C SER A 355 18.50 -11.19 10.09
N ALA A 356 19.50 -10.81 9.30
CA ALA A 356 19.31 -10.13 8.01
C ALA A 356 19.12 -11.11 6.83
N ALA A 357 19.05 -12.43 7.07
CA ALA A 357 19.11 -13.44 6.02
C ALA A 357 17.74 -13.84 5.42
N PRO A 358 17.68 -14.21 4.12
CA PRO A 358 18.66 -13.94 3.09
C PRO A 358 18.87 -12.44 2.89
N GLN A 359 20.14 -12.07 2.85
CA GLN A 359 20.61 -10.71 2.61
C GLN A 359 20.52 -10.30 1.14
N SER A 360 20.15 -11.24 0.25
CA SER A 360 19.96 -10.98 -1.18
C SER A 360 18.83 -11.84 -1.74
N LEU A 361 17.99 -11.21 -2.55
CA LEU A 361 16.83 -11.81 -3.19
C LEU A 361 16.77 -11.34 -4.64
N GLN A 362 16.07 -12.10 -5.48
CA GLN A 362 15.62 -11.60 -6.76
C GLN A 362 14.12 -11.30 -6.67
N PHE A 363 13.71 -10.27 -7.38
CA PHE A 363 12.34 -9.80 -7.49
C PHE A 363 11.93 -9.96 -8.94
N VAL A 364 10.88 -10.73 -9.17
CA VAL A 364 10.33 -10.94 -10.51
C VAL A 364 8.98 -10.23 -10.57
N GLN A 365 8.81 -9.40 -11.59
CA GLN A 365 7.64 -8.57 -11.78
C GLN A 365 6.92 -8.95 -13.07
N ILE A 366 5.60 -9.12 -13.00
CA ILE A 366 4.75 -9.06 -14.18
C ILE A 366 4.33 -7.60 -14.35
N GLN A 367 4.58 -7.02 -15.53
CA GLN A 367 4.17 -5.66 -15.88
C GLN A 367 3.20 -5.67 -17.06
N VAL A 368 2.04 -5.02 -16.94
CA VAL A 368 1.07 -4.84 -18.03
C VAL A 368 1.14 -3.41 -18.54
N HIS A 369 1.51 -3.25 -19.80
CA HIS A 369 1.73 -1.93 -20.42
C HIS A 369 0.56 -1.45 -21.26
N ARG A 370 -0.20 -2.39 -21.85
CA ARG A 370 -1.32 -2.06 -22.72
C ARG A 370 -2.33 -3.19 -22.81
N ILE A 371 -3.59 -2.81 -22.88
CA ILE A 371 -4.72 -3.71 -23.16
C ILE A 371 -5.49 -3.12 -24.33
N ASP A 372 -5.79 -3.93 -25.34
CA ASP A 372 -6.64 -3.58 -26.49
C ASP A 372 -7.70 -4.67 -26.66
N LEU A 373 -8.98 -4.30 -26.62
CA LEU A 373 -10.05 -5.23 -27.01
C LEU A 373 -9.95 -5.55 -28.51
N THR A 374 -10.13 -6.82 -28.86
CA THR A 374 -9.94 -7.35 -30.23
C THR A 374 -11.10 -8.22 -30.73
N GLY A 375 -11.88 -8.85 -29.83
CA GLY A 375 -13.10 -9.59 -30.13
C GLY A 375 -14.36 -8.85 -29.66
N GLY A 376 -15.49 -9.06 -30.34
CA GLY A 376 -16.74 -8.33 -30.07
C GLY A 376 -17.35 -8.61 -28.69
N HIS A 377 -18.12 -7.64 -28.21
CA HIS A 377 -18.76 -7.59 -26.89
C HIS A 377 -19.91 -8.61 -26.78
N ASP A 378 -20.04 -9.28 -25.63
CA ASP A 378 -21.23 -10.05 -25.27
C ASP A 378 -22.44 -9.17 -24.86
N GLY A 379 -22.22 -7.85 -24.70
CA GLY A 379 -23.24 -6.86 -24.41
C GLY A 379 -23.46 -6.55 -22.92
N LEU A 380 -22.64 -7.12 -22.03
CA LEU A 380 -22.66 -6.83 -20.58
C LEU A 380 -21.81 -5.62 -20.17
N LEU A 381 -21.45 -4.76 -21.13
CA LEU A 381 -20.73 -3.50 -20.91
C LEU A 381 -21.19 -2.79 -19.62
N GLY A 382 -20.22 -2.52 -18.73
CA GLY A 382 -20.40 -1.60 -17.60
C GLY A 382 -21.09 -0.31 -18.06
N MET A 383 -21.73 0.42 -17.13
CA MET A 383 -22.65 1.56 -17.38
C MET A 383 -22.08 2.78 -18.16
N GLY A 384 -21.01 2.63 -18.95
CA GLY A 384 -20.45 3.59 -19.89
C GLY A 384 -20.09 3.04 -21.29
N GLY A 385 -20.35 1.76 -21.59
CA GLY A 385 -20.14 1.20 -22.94
C GLY A 385 -18.70 0.71 -23.25
N GLY A 386 -17.86 0.49 -22.23
CA GLY A 386 -16.52 -0.11 -22.33
C GLY A 386 -16.30 -1.16 -21.24
N MET A 387 -15.17 -1.87 -21.29
CA MET A 387 -14.80 -2.91 -20.31
C MET A 387 -14.29 -2.28 -19.01
N ASP A 388 -14.53 -2.95 -17.88
CA ASP A 388 -14.07 -2.60 -16.54
C ASP A 388 -12.93 -3.54 -16.11
N TYR A 389 -11.77 -3.41 -16.76
CA TYR A 389 -10.66 -4.35 -16.62
C TYR A 389 -10.05 -4.39 -15.21
N TYR A 390 -9.69 -5.60 -14.80
CA TYR A 390 -8.65 -5.86 -13.81
C TYR A 390 -7.95 -7.17 -14.12
N SER A 391 -6.87 -7.50 -13.42
CA SER A 391 -6.14 -8.75 -13.61
C SER A 391 -5.89 -9.47 -12.31
N ARG A 392 -5.78 -10.79 -12.43
CA ARG A 392 -5.32 -11.68 -11.37
C ARG A 392 -4.07 -12.38 -11.86
N ALA A 393 -3.11 -12.57 -10.96
CA ALA A 393 -1.96 -13.39 -11.28
C ALA A 393 -1.60 -14.33 -10.13
N LYS A 394 -0.90 -15.41 -10.49
CA LYS A 394 -0.26 -16.29 -9.54
C LYS A 394 1.22 -16.42 -9.89
N ILE A 395 2.11 -15.90 -9.05
CA ILE A 395 3.57 -15.95 -9.26
C ILE A 395 4.18 -16.85 -8.18
N ASP A 396 4.77 -17.98 -8.59
CA ASP A 396 5.35 -19.01 -7.71
C ASP A 396 4.45 -19.38 -6.52
N GLY A 397 3.14 -19.50 -6.78
CA GLY A 397 2.15 -19.92 -5.77
C GLY A 397 1.44 -18.79 -5.01
N GLN A 398 1.91 -17.54 -5.10
CA GLN A 398 1.26 -16.38 -4.47
C GLN A 398 0.29 -15.70 -5.42
N TYR A 399 -0.90 -15.34 -4.94
CA TYR A 399 -1.92 -14.60 -5.69
C TYR A 399 -1.70 -13.10 -5.60
N TYR A 400 -1.99 -12.43 -6.70
CA TYR A 400 -1.86 -10.99 -6.95
C TYR A 400 -3.10 -10.46 -7.66
N TRP A 401 -3.42 -9.20 -7.46
CA TRP A 401 -4.52 -8.49 -8.12
C TRP A 401 -4.02 -7.13 -8.60
N SER A 402 -4.43 -6.68 -9.78
CA SER A 402 -4.16 -5.30 -10.21
C SER A 402 -5.23 -4.34 -9.71
N GLY A 403 -5.01 -3.04 -9.95
CA GLY A 403 -6.07 -2.04 -9.85
C GLY A 403 -7.15 -2.18 -10.92
N LEU A 404 -8.27 -1.49 -10.72
CA LEU A 404 -9.36 -1.34 -11.67
C LEU A 404 -8.95 -0.41 -12.83
N ILE A 405 -9.50 -0.63 -14.01
CA ILE A 405 -9.59 0.33 -15.11
C ILE A 405 -11.02 0.30 -15.66
N LYS A 406 -11.81 1.30 -15.31
CA LYS A 406 -13.24 1.38 -15.58
C LYS A 406 -13.55 2.02 -16.94
N GLY A 407 -14.38 1.36 -17.75
CA GLY A 407 -15.04 1.94 -18.92
C GLY A 407 -14.14 2.12 -20.14
N HIS A 408 -13.18 1.22 -20.36
CA HIS A 408 -12.20 1.33 -21.45
C HIS A 408 -12.10 0.04 -22.26
N SER A 409 -12.29 0.13 -23.58
CA SER A 409 -11.95 -1.00 -24.48
C SER A 409 -10.44 -1.12 -24.73
N THR A 410 -9.73 0.02 -24.70
CA THR A 410 -8.28 0.11 -24.83
C THR A 410 -7.72 0.96 -23.70
N PHE A 411 -6.64 0.50 -23.08
CA PHE A 411 -5.92 1.26 -22.07
C PHE A 411 -4.40 1.18 -22.27
N ASN A 412 -3.72 2.33 -22.19
CA ASN A 412 -2.27 2.43 -22.29
C ASN A 412 -1.71 2.96 -20.97
N PHE A 413 -0.92 2.13 -20.30
CA PHE A 413 -0.29 2.47 -19.03
C PHE A 413 1.01 3.27 -19.22
N ASP A 414 1.61 3.25 -20.41
CA ASP A 414 2.88 3.94 -20.72
C ASP A 414 2.68 5.47 -20.93
N THR A 415 2.07 6.15 -19.96
CA THR A 415 1.85 7.61 -19.97
C THR A 415 2.28 8.24 -18.66
N LEU A 416 2.53 9.56 -18.64
CA LEU A 416 2.92 10.27 -17.40
C LEU A 416 1.84 10.27 -16.30
N ALA A 417 0.61 9.87 -16.63
CA ALA A 417 -0.52 9.87 -15.72
C ALA A 417 -0.79 8.50 -15.08
N TYR A 418 -0.16 7.43 -15.58
CA TYR A 418 -0.43 6.06 -15.13
C TYR A 418 0.88 5.28 -14.98
N GLY A 419 0.81 4.15 -14.30
CA GLY A 419 1.90 3.18 -14.27
C GLY A 419 1.43 1.83 -14.77
N PRO A 420 2.32 0.98 -15.32
CA PRO A 420 1.96 -0.38 -15.66
C PRO A 420 1.43 -1.11 -14.42
N TRP A 421 0.39 -1.92 -14.58
CA TRP A 421 0.04 -2.84 -13.49
C TRP A 421 1.24 -3.72 -13.22
N THR A 422 1.74 -3.70 -11.99
CA THR A 422 3.01 -4.34 -11.62
C THR A 422 2.80 -5.24 -10.42
N MET A 423 3.00 -6.54 -10.59
CA MET A 423 2.86 -7.54 -9.53
C MET A 423 4.22 -8.12 -9.22
N THR A 424 4.72 -7.91 -7.99
CA THR A 424 6.10 -8.23 -7.63
C THR A 424 6.18 -9.44 -6.69
N LYS A 425 7.02 -10.42 -7.05
CA LYS A 425 7.32 -11.58 -6.19
C LYS A 425 8.78 -11.61 -5.78
N ALA A 426 9.03 -11.68 -4.48
CA ALA A 426 10.37 -11.94 -3.96
C ALA A 426 10.69 -13.43 -3.98
N LEU A 427 11.90 -13.79 -4.43
CA LEU A 427 12.33 -15.16 -4.63
C LEU A 427 13.77 -15.36 -4.15
N PRO A 428 14.13 -16.56 -3.66
CA PRO A 428 15.53 -16.92 -3.41
C PRO A 428 16.39 -16.69 -4.66
N ILE A 429 17.62 -16.19 -4.49
CA ILE A 429 18.51 -15.83 -5.61
C ILE A 429 18.81 -17.01 -6.57
N ASN A 430 18.73 -18.24 -6.07
CA ASN A 430 18.98 -19.47 -6.82
C ASN A 430 17.71 -20.06 -7.46
N ARG A 431 16.55 -19.41 -7.34
CA ARG A 431 15.32 -19.84 -8.02
C ARG A 431 15.47 -19.62 -9.52
N SER A 432 15.55 -20.70 -10.29
CA SER A 432 15.77 -20.65 -11.74
C SER A 432 14.50 -20.60 -12.57
N ASN A 433 13.40 -21.18 -12.10
CA ASN A 433 12.14 -21.26 -12.83
C ASN A 433 11.00 -20.70 -11.97
N VAL A 434 10.20 -19.82 -12.55
CA VAL A 434 9.08 -19.15 -11.89
C VAL A 434 7.82 -19.44 -12.68
N VAL A 435 6.90 -20.18 -12.09
CA VAL A 435 5.60 -20.48 -12.72
C VAL A 435 4.68 -19.29 -12.52
N MET A 436 4.06 -18.85 -13.61
CA MET A 436 3.16 -17.72 -13.70
C MET A 436 1.83 -18.13 -14.30
N ILE A 437 0.75 -17.71 -13.65
CA ILE A 437 -0.60 -17.71 -14.21
C ILE A 437 -1.05 -16.26 -14.28
N PHE A 438 -1.61 -15.83 -15.41
CA PHE A 438 -2.15 -14.48 -15.57
C PHE A 438 -3.55 -14.55 -16.18
N GLU A 439 -4.47 -13.79 -15.62
CA GLU A 439 -5.88 -13.74 -15.98
C GLU A 439 -6.28 -12.27 -16.13
N LEU A 440 -6.93 -11.93 -17.24
CA LEU A 440 -7.58 -10.64 -17.43
C LEU A 440 -9.08 -10.84 -17.21
N MET A 441 -9.69 -9.91 -16.48
CA MET A 441 -11.07 -10.00 -16.00
C MET A 441 -11.81 -8.75 -16.43
N ASP A 442 -13.10 -8.89 -16.74
CA ASP A 442 -14.05 -7.77 -16.78
C ASP A 442 -14.84 -7.75 -15.47
N LEU A 443 -15.02 -6.55 -14.90
CA LEU A 443 -15.79 -6.37 -13.69
C LEU A 443 -17.25 -6.06 -14.05
N ASP A 444 -18.10 -7.06 -13.90
CA ASP A 444 -19.54 -6.89 -14.04
C ASP A 444 -20.26 -6.74 -12.70
N TYR A 445 -21.44 -6.11 -12.73
CA TYR A 445 -22.25 -5.88 -11.54
C TYR A 445 -22.76 -7.17 -10.87
N PHE A 446 -22.86 -8.26 -11.63
CA PHE A 446 -23.43 -9.54 -11.18
C PHE A 446 -22.41 -10.67 -11.16
N PHE A 447 -21.56 -10.79 -12.18
CA PHE A 447 -20.57 -11.87 -12.29
C PHE A 447 -19.36 -11.42 -13.11
N ASP A 448 -18.22 -11.19 -12.48
CA ASP A 448 -16.95 -11.00 -13.19
C ASP A 448 -16.69 -12.19 -14.13
N ASP A 449 -16.31 -11.90 -15.37
CA ASP A 449 -15.99 -12.91 -16.36
C ASP A 449 -14.55 -12.76 -16.87
N PHE A 450 -14.12 -13.75 -17.64
CA PHE A 450 -12.76 -13.80 -18.16
C PHE A 450 -12.69 -13.13 -19.52
N VAL A 451 -11.75 -12.21 -19.66
CA VAL A 451 -11.35 -11.69 -20.97
C VAL A 451 -10.34 -12.67 -21.56
N ASP A 452 -10.65 -13.23 -22.74
CA ASP A 452 -9.75 -14.17 -23.39
C ASP A 452 -8.49 -13.48 -23.88
N ILE A 453 -7.36 -13.91 -23.33
CA ILE A 453 -6.02 -13.47 -23.70
C ILE A 453 -5.15 -14.66 -24.15
N ASN A 454 -5.67 -15.89 -24.18
CA ASN A 454 -4.87 -17.05 -24.52
C ASN A 454 -4.73 -17.21 -26.05
N PRO A 455 -3.51 -17.38 -26.58
CA PRO A 455 -3.31 -17.65 -28.01
C PRO A 455 -3.80 -19.03 -28.47
N LYS A 456 -4.28 -19.88 -27.57
CA LYS A 456 -4.92 -21.18 -27.83
C LYS A 456 -6.43 -21.05 -27.64
N LYS A 457 -7.20 -21.56 -28.59
CA LYS A 457 -8.66 -21.56 -28.51
C LYS A 457 -9.14 -22.48 -27.38
N GLY A 458 -10.04 -21.97 -26.54
CA GLY A 458 -10.71 -22.73 -25.48
C GLY A 458 -10.13 -22.55 -24.08
N ASP A 459 -8.99 -21.86 -23.96
CA ASP A 459 -8.42 -21.39 -22.70
C ASP A 459 -8.57 -19.86 -22.65
N THR A 460 -8.70 -19.25 -21.46
CA THR A 460 -8.80 -17.79 -21.30
C THR A 460 -7.62 -17.18 -20.53
N SER A 461 -7.01 -17.97 -19.65
CA SER A 461 -5.86 -17.59 -18.81
C SER A 461 -4.53 -17.99 -19.44
N LEU A 462 -3.45 -17.25 -19.17
CA LEU A 462 -2.10 -17.62 -19.58
C LEU A 462 -1.40 -18.44 -18.50
N VAL A 463 -0.76 -19.55 -18.90
CA VAL A 463 0.14 -20.32 -18.03
C VAL A 463 1.52 -20.42 -18.68
N PHE A 464 2.54 -19.89 -18.02
CA PHE A 464 3.91 -19.91 -18.52
C PHE A 464 4.94 -19.95 -17.39
N THR A 465 6.16 -20.34 -17.74
CA THR A 465 7.33 -20.36 -16.86
C THR A 465 8.34 -19.33 -17.33
N TYR A 466 8.79 -18.49 -16.41
CA TYR A 466 9.91 -17.58 -16.62
C TYR A 466 11.19 -18.19 -16.04
N ARG A 467 12.21 -18.30 -16.89
CA ARG A 467 13.53 -18.80 -16.49
C ARG A 467 14.45 -17.62 -16.15
N THR A 468 14.79 -17.47 -14.89
CA THR A 468 15.54 -16.31 -14.36
C THR A 468 17.00 -16.27 -14.79
N THR A 469 17.54 -17.38 -15.31
CA THR A 469 18.96 -17.49 -15.71
C THR A 469 19.25 -16.82 -17.05
N ASP A 470 18.28 -16.78 -17.96
CA ASP A 470 18.45 -16.24 -19.31
C ASP A 470 17.24 -15.43 -19.81
N GLY A 471 16.23 -15.24 -18.96
CA GLY A 471 15.05 -14.44 -19.26
C GLY A 471 14.05 -15.10 -20.20
N GLN A 472 14.18 -16.40 -20.48
CA GLN A 472 13.31 -17.10 -21.43
C GLN A 472 11.96 -17.48 -20.83
N LEU A 473 10.93 -17.44 -21.66
CA LEU A 473 9.55 -17.81 -21.38
C LEU A 473 9.21 -19.13 -22.07
N HIS A 474 8.44 -19.99 -21.38
CA HIS A 474 7.98 -21.27 -21.89
C HIS A 474 6.54 -21.56 -21.44
N GLY A 475 5.68 -22.04 -22.34
CA GLY A 475 4.27 -22.35 -22.04
C GLY A 475 3.34 -21.75 -23.09
N ASP A 476 2.26 -21.11 -22.64
CA ASP A 476 1.36 -20.35 -23.53
C ASP A 476 2.05 -19.12 -24.14
N VAL A 477 3.09 -18.63 -23.47
CA VAL A 477 4.01 -17.60 -23.96
C VAL A 477 5.40 -18.21 -24.11
N SER A 478 6.06 -17.94 -25.24
CA SER A 478 7.41 -18.44 -25.54
C SER A 478 8.32 -17.34 -26.08
N GLY A 479 9.61 -17.39 -25.75
CA GLY A 479 10.61 -16.41 -26.22
C GLY A 479 11.13 -15.55 -25.07
N SER A 480 11.22 -14.23 -25.25
CA SER A 480 11.68 -13.29 -24.24
C SER A 480 10.68 -12.15 -24.05
N ALA A 481 10.75 -11.49 -22.89
CA ALA A 481 10.00 -10.26 -22.64
C ALA A 481 10.75 -9.02 -23.25
N PRO A 482 10.03 -7.92 -23.59
CA PRO A 482 8.58 -7.77 -23.55
C PRO A 482 7.89 -8.58 -24.67
N PHE A 483 6.62 -8.90 -24.49
CA PHE A 483 5.84 -9.66 -25.47
C PHE A 483 4.41 -9.10 -25.62
N THR A 484 3.72 -9.54 -26.67
CA THR A 484 2.32 -9.24 -26.91
C THR A 484 1.58 -10.53 -27.23
N ILE A 485 0.44 -10.72 -26.59
CA ILE A 485 -0.44 -11.88 -26.74
C ILE A 485 -1.85 -11.41 -27.11
N GLU A 486 -2.63 -12.29 -27.71
CA GLU A 486 -3.99 -12.01 -28.16
C GLU A 486 -4.83 -13.29 -28.03
N GLY A 487 -6.03 -13.15 -27.44
CA GLY A 487 -7.03 -14.20 -27.35
C GLY A 487 -7.46 -14.73 -28.72
N LYS A 488 -7.95 -15.97 -28.77
CA LYS A 488 -8.47 -16.61 -30.01
C LYS A 488 -9.89 -17.14 -29.88
N GLY A 489 -10.59 -16.75 -28.83
CA GLY A 489 -12.00 -17.00 -28.58
C GLY A 489 -12.91 -16.28 -29.57
N ASP A 490 -14.20 -16.50 -29.40
CA ASP A 490 -15.26 -15.93 -30.22
C ASP A 490 -15.95 -14.70 -29.58
N CYS A 491 -15.77 -14.45 -28.28
CA CYS A 491 -16.26 -13.29 -27.53
C CYS A 491 -15.19 -12.77 -26.55
N ASP A 492 -15.20 -11.47 -26.24
CA ASP A 492 -14.37 -10.77 -25.23
C ASP A 492 -12.88 -11.10 -25.25
N CYS A 493 -12.29 -11.04 -26.45
CA CYS A 493 -10.86 -11.25 -26.64
C CYS A 493 -10.08 -9.95 -26.49
N ALA A 494 -8.96 -9.97 -25.78
CA ALA A 494 -8.04 -8.85 -25.70
C ALA A 494 -6.64 -9.20 -26.20
N ARG A 495 -5.98 -8.20 -26.76
CA ARG A 495 -4.54 -8.15 -26.98
C ARG A 495 -3.89 -7.41 -25.81
N VAL A 496 -2.88 -8.03 -25.19
CA VAL A 496 -2.17 -7.48 -24.03
C VAL A 496 -0.67 -7.40 -24.31
N LYS A 497 -0.07 -6.25 -24.03
CA LYS A 497 1.38 -6.04 -24.04
C LYS A 497 1.91 -6.16 -22.61
N MET A 498 2.84 -7.08 -22.39
CA MET A 498 3.39 -7.38 -21.07
C MET A 498 4.92 -7.40 -21.08
N ASP A 499 5.52 -7.20 -19.92
CA ASP A 499 6.94 -7.38 -19.67
C ASP A 499 7.17 -8.21 -18.39
N ILE A 500 8.30 -8.92 -18.34
CA ILE A 500 8.77 -9.62 -17.15
C ILE A 500 10.11 -9.03 -16.73
N VAL A 501 10.08 -8.26 -15.65
CA VAL A 501 11.28 -7.59 -15.13
C VAL A 501 11.86 -8.40 -13.98
N ARG A 502 13.19 -8.57 -14.00
CA ARG A 502 13.96 -9.19 -12.92
C ARG A 502 14.93 -8.19 -12.34
N THR A 503 14.79 -7.93 -11.05
CA THR A 503 15.70 -7.08 -10.27
C THR A 503 16.33 -7.91 -9.16
N VAL A 504 17.57 -7.62 -8.78
CA VAL A 504 18.20 -8.19 -7.59
C VAL A 504 18.31 -7.08 -6.56
N GLY A 505 17.99 -7.41 -5.31
CA GLY A 505 18.16 -6.49 -4.19
C GLY A 505 18.93 -7.16 -3.06
N SER A 506 19.75 -6.36 -2.38
CA SER A 506 20.57 -6.78 -1.25
C SER A 506 20.43 -5.84 -0.06
N CYS A 507 20.23 -6.42 1.12
CA CYS A 507 20.17 -5.71 2.38
C CYS A 507 21.12 -6.42 3.35
N LEU A 508 22.30 -5.84 3.55
CA LEU A 508 23.36 -6.40 4.37
C LEU A 508 23.31 -5.79 5.78
N ARG A 509 23.58 -6.61 6.78
CA ARG A 509 23.86 -6.21 8.15
C ARG A 509 24.86 -7.18 8.76
#